data_AF-A0A2V6PC29-F1
#
_entry.id   AF-A0A2V6PC29-F1
#
_cell.length_a   1.000
_cell.length_b   1.000
_cell.length_c   1.000
_cell.angle_alpha   90.00
_cell.angle_beta   90.00
_cell.angle_gamma   90.00
#
_symmetry.space_group_name_H-M   'P 1'
#
loop_
_entity.id
_entity.type
_entity.pdbx_description
1 polymer ?
#
loop_
_entity_poly.entity_id
_entity_poly.type
_entity_poly.pdbx_seq_one_letter_code
_entity_poly.pdbx_strand_id
1 'polypeptide(L)'
;DADHFHGLARDKFLKALNAEGIPCSGGYHEQYFDGLLDEAINSHGFKRLFSAERLKTYRESFNELKGNRQVCATTVGLPQNLLLADRRDMDHIIEAVRKIQAHSAALAKAAG
;
A
#
# COMPACT_ATOMS: atom_id res chain seq x y z
N ASP A 1 4.69 1.76 -10.24
CA ASP A 1 4.28 0.85 -11.32
C ASP A 1 5.38 -0.19 -11.50
N ALA A 2 5.07 -1.48 -11.32
CA ALA A 2 6.07 -2.55 -11.37
C ALA A 2 6.70 -2.69 -12.78
N ASP A 3 5.99 -2.30 -13.83
CA ASP A 3 6.45 -2.39 -15.21
C ASP A 3 7.68 -1.51 -15.45
N HIS A 4 7.71 -0.34 -14.81
CA HIS A 4 8.85 0.57 -14.83
C HIS A 4 10.01 0.15 -13.91
N PHE A 5 9.84 -0.93 -13.14
CA PHE A 5 10.81 -1.47 -12.19
C PHE A 5 11.06 -2.97 -12.42
N HIS A 6 10.92 -3.46 -13.65
CA HIS A 6 11.20 -4.86 -14.03
C HIS A 6 10.48 -5.90 -13.15
N GLY A 7 9.25 -5.61 -12.73
CA GLY A 7 8.46 -6.50 -11.86
C GLY A 7 8.91 -6.50 -10.39
N LEU A 8 9.70 -5.52 -9.94
CA LEU A 8 10.12 -5.42 -8.54
C LEU A 8 8.91 -5.31 -7.61
N ALA A 9 8.80 -6.26 -6.67
CA ALA A 9 7.75 -6.26 -5.65
C ALA A 9 7.85 -5.02 -4.76
N ARG A 10 6.69 -4.46 -4.36
CA ARG A 10 6.62 -3.24 -3.54
C ARG A 10 7.44 -3.34 -2.26
N ASP A 11 7.36 -4.46 -1.54
CA ASP A 11 8.10 -4.63 -0.29
C ASP A 11 9.62 -4.61 -0.49
N LYS A 12 10.11 -5.09 -1.64
CA LYS A 12 11.53 -4.99 -1.98
C LYS A 12 11.92 -3.54 -2.29
N PHE A 13 11.06 -2.81 -2.99
CA PHE A 13 11.25 -1.36 -3.22
C PHE A 13 11.30 -0.58 -1.89
N LEU A 14 10.37 -0.85 -0.96
CA LEU A 14 10.35 -0.23 0.37
C LEU A 14 11.63 -0.52 1.15
N LYS A 15 12.10 -1.78 1.14
CA LYS A 15 13.37 -2.17 1.77
C LYS A 15 14.56 -1.43 1.15
N ALA A 16 14.61 -1.34 -0.18
CA ALA A 16 15.69 -0.64 -0.88
C ALA A 16 15.68 0.86 -0.56
N LEU A 17 14.51 1.51 -0.54
CA LEU A 17 14.40 2.93 -0.24
C LEU A 17 14.78 3.25 1.22
N ASN A 18 14.39 2.38 2.17
CA ASN A 18 14.88 2.48 3.55
C ASN A 18 16.40 2.29 3.65
N ALA A 19 16.99 1.40 2.83
CA ALA A 19 18.43 1.18 2.80
C ALA A 19 19.23 2.37 2.21
N GLU A 20 18.62 3.18 1.35
CA GLU A 20 19.15 4.49 0.93
C GLU A 20 18.97 5.58 2.01
N GLY A 21 18.44 5.23 3.19
CA GLY A 21 18.28 6.15 4.31
C GLY A 21 17.02 7.01 4.26
N ILE A 22 16.06 6.67 3.41
CA ILE A 22 14.78 7.39 3.27
C ILE A 22 13.68 6.60 4.00
N PRO A 23 13.19 7.09 5.16
CA PRO A 23 12.13 6.43 5.88
C PRO A 23 10.86 6.32 5.02
N CYS A 24 10.36 5.10 4.82
CA CYS A 24 9.12 4.87 4.09
C CYS A 24 8.37 3.63 4.59
N SER A 25 7.08 3.57 4.30
CA SER A 25 6.20 2.45 4.68
C SER A 25 5.22 2.09 3.56
N GLY A 26 4.54 0.95 3.71
CA GLY A 26 3.49 0.54 2.77
C GLY A 26 2.14 1.24 2.96
N GLY A 27 1.99 2.11 3.97
CA GLY A 27 0.70 2.70 4.31
C GLY A 27 -0.30 1.66 4.80
N TYR A 28 -1.54 1.75 4.30
CA TYR A 28 -2.65 0.86 4.66
C TYR A 28 -2.74 -0.36 3.73
N HIS A 29 -3.32 -1.46 4.24
CA HIS A 29 -3.83 -2.56 3.42
C HIS A 29 -5.36 -2.47 3.27
N GLU A 30 -5.98 -3.48 2.65
CA GLU A 30 -7.42 -3.60 2.46
C GLU A 30 -8.12 -3.86 3.82
N GLN A 31 -8.19 -2.85 4.71
CA GLN A 31 -8.61 -2.96 6.12
C GLN A 31 -10.04 -3.50 6.31
N TYR A 32 -10.88 -3.45 5.27
CA TYR A 32 -12.20 -4.05 5.29
C TYR A 32 -12.17 -5.60 5.36
N PHE A 33 -11.00 -6.22 5.23
CA PHE A 33 -10.78 -7.63 5.51
C PHE A 33 -10.23 -7.93 6.91
N ASP A 34 -10.05 -6.92 7.78
CA ASP A 34 -9.48 -7.09 9.13
C ASP A 34 -10.49 -7.62 10.14
N GLY A 35 -11.76 -7.78 9.74
CA GLY A 35 -12.83 -8.33 10.56
C GLY A 35 -13.69 -7.29 11.29
N LEU A 36 -13.25 -6.03 11.44
CA LEU A 36 -14.04 -4.99 12.12
C LEU A 36 -15.41 -4.78 11.45
N LEU A 37 -15.43 -4.72 10.12
CA LEU A 37 -16.68 -4.58 9.36
C LEU A 37 -17.52 -5.87 9.42
N ASP A 38 -16.87 -7.03 9.46
CA ASP A 38 -17.53 -8.33 9.60
C ASP A 38 -18.26 -8.43 10.93
N GLU A 39 -17.64 -7.99 12.02
CA GLU A 39 -18.27 -7.91 13.33
C GLU A 39 -19.46 -6.93 13.33
N ALA A 40 -19.26 -5.74 12.77
CA ALA A 40 -20.29 -4.70 12.72
C ALA A 40 -21.55 -5.18 11.99
N ILE A 41 -21.42 -5.74 10.78
CA ILE A 41 -22.58 -6.20 9.98
C ILE A 41 -23.23 -7.46 10.57
N ASN A 42 -22.49 -8.25 11.35
CA ASN A 42 -23.04 -9.41 12.05
C ASN A 42 -23.72 -9.07 13.39
N SER A 43 -23.56 -7.85 13.88
CA SER A 43 -24.16 -7.39 15.12
C SER A 43 -25.70 -7.42 15.08
N HIS A 44 -26.31 -7.59 16.26
CA HIS A 44 -27.77 -7.56 16.41
C HIS A 44 -28.36 -6.23 15.90
N GLY A 45 -27.67 -5.11 16.15
CA GLY A 45 -28.11 -3.78 15.71
C GLY A 45 -28.25 -3.69 14.20
N PHE A 46 -27.24 -4.13 13.44
CA PHE A 46 -27.26 -4.09 11.98
C PHE A 46 -28.29 -5.07 11.41
N LYS A 47 -28.38 -6.29 11.96
CA LYS A 47 -29.37 -7.30 11.53
C LYS A 47 -30.82 -6.87 11.78
N ARG A 48 -31.06 -6.02 12.78
CA ARG A 48 -32.39 -5.42 13.03
C ARG A 48 -32.76 -4.34 12.02
N LEU A 49 -31.77 -3.57 11.54
CA LEU A 49 -31.98 -2.39 10.71
C LEU A 49 -31.94 -2.67 9.20
N PHE A 50 -31.25 -3.73 8.78
CA PHE A 50 -31.02 -4.04 7.38
C PHE A 50 -31.38 -5.49 7.06
N SER A 51 -31.86 -5.73 5.83
CA SER A 51 -32.16 -7.09 5.37
C SER A 51 -30.89 -7.93 5.26
N ALA A 52 -31.03 -9.25 5.42
CA ALA A 52 -29.93 -10.19 5.24
C ALA A 52 -29.29 -10.08 3.84
N GLU A 53 -30.12 -9.88 2.81
CA GLU A 53 -29.65 -9.65 1.44
C GLU A 53 -28.77 -8.40 1.35
N ARG A 54 -29.21 -7.27 1.92
CA ARG A 54 -28.44 -6.01 1.88
C ARG A 54 -27.09 -6.16 2.58
N LEU A 55 -27.05 -6.83 3.73
CA LEU A 55 -25.81 -7.05 4.48
C LEU A 55 -24.85 -7.98 3.72
N LYS A 56 -25.38 -9.01 3.05
CA LYS A 56 -24.61 -9.91 2.18
C LYS A 56 -24.04 -9.14 0.98
N THR A 57 -24.87 -8.39 0.25
CA THR A 57 -24.43 -7.59 -0.90
C THR A 57 -23.37 -6.57 -0.48
N TYR A 58 -23.55 -5.90 0.67
CA TYR A 58 -22.55 -4.99 1.22
C TYR A 58 -21.21 -5.68 1.44
N ARG A 59 -21.21 -6.87 2.05
CA ARG A 59 -19.97 -7.62 2.30
C ARG A 59 -19.29 -8.08 1.01
N GLU A 60 -20.08 -8.54 0.04
CA GLU A 60 -19.59 -9.00 -1.27
C GLU A 60 -18.99 -7.85 -2.08
N SER A 61 -19.52 -6.62 -1.91
CA SER A 61 -19.05 -5.42 -2.61
C SER A 61 -17.59 -5.07 -2.34
N PHE A 62 -16.99 -5.58 -1.27
CA PHE A 62 -15.58 -5.34 -0.95
C PHE A 62 -14.65 -5.86 -2.06
N ASN A 63 -15.04 -6.92 -2.76
CA ASN A 63 -14.27 -7.45 -3.88
C ASN A 63 -14.25 -6.53 -5.10
N GLU A 64 -15.20 -5.60 -5.19
CA GLU A 64 -15.30 -4.62 -6.28
C GLU A 64 -14.46 -3.35 -6.00
N LEU A 65 -13.85 -3.24 -4.82
CA LEU A 65 -12.98 -2.11 -4.44
C LEU A 65 -11.59 -2.18 -5.10
N LYS A 66 -11.56 -2.42 -6.42
CA LYS A 66 -10.35 -2.62 -7.24
C LYS A 66 -9.36 -1.46 -7.11
N GLY A 67 -9.86 -0.23 -7.05
CA GLY A 67 -9.02 0.96 -6.85
C GLY A 67 -8.37 1.00 -5.47
N ASN A 68 -9.09 0.61 -4.41
CA ASN A 68 -8.50 0.53 -3.08
C ASN A 68 -7.42 -0.55 -3.02
N ARG A 69 -7.69 -1.73 -3.58
CA ARG A 69 -6.69 -2.80 -3.73
C ARG A 69 -5.45 -2.31 -4.46
N GLN A 70 -5.62 -1.59 -5.57
CA GLN A 70 -4.51 -1.06 -6.36
C GLN A 70 -3.64 -0.08 -5.53
N VAL A 71 -4.26 0.86 -4.83
CA VAL A 71 -3.53 1.82 -3.97
C VAL A 71 -2.78 1.07 -2.86
N CYS A 72 -3.45 0.17 -2.14
CA CYS A 72 -2.81 -0.65 -1.11
C CYS A 72 -1.67 -1.52 -1.64
N ALA A 73 -1.75 -1.96 -2.91
CA ALA A 73 -0.72 -2.78 -3.54
C ALA A 73 0.49 -1.99 -4.06
N THR A 74 0.34 -0.69 -4.35
CA THR A 74 1.33 0.07 -5.13
C THR A 74 1.87 1.33 -4.46
N THR A 75 1.24 1.82 -3.39
CA THR A 75 1.63 3.08 -2.73
C THR A 75 2.81 2.92 -1.79
N VAL A 76 3.71 3.89 -1.82
CA VAL A 76 4.78 4.09 -0.85
C VAL A 76 4.44 5.33 -0.03
N GLY A 77 4.28 5.16 1.29
CA GLY A 77 4.05 6.25 2.22
C GLY A 77 5.36 6.84 2.71
N LEU A 78 5.49 8.16 2.61
CA LEU A 78 6.58 8.94 3.19
C LEU A 78 6.03 9.72 4.39
N PRO A 79 6.69 9.68 5.56
CA PRO A 79 6.25 10.45 6.70
C PRO A 79 6.37 11.95 6.43
N GLN A 80 5.40 12.73 6.93
CA GLN A 80 5.28 14.16 6.64
C GLN A 80 6.48 15.01 7.09
N ASN A 81 7.24 14.54 8.09
CA ASN A 81 8.42 15.25 8.60
C ASN A 81 9.57 15.32 7.57
N LEU A 82 9.59 14.44 6.55
CA LEU A 82 10.52 14.56 5.43
C LEU A 82 10.34 15.88 4.66
N LEU A 83 9.11 16.43 4.64
CA LEU A 83 8.82 17.69 3.94
C LEU A 83 9.35 18.93 4.68
N LEU A 84 9.91 18.75 5.88
CA LEU A 84 10.57 19.80 6.65
C LEU A 84 12.08 19.86 6.39
N ALA A 85 12.61 18.96 5.56
CA ALA A 85 14.03 18.89 5.24
C ALA A 85 14.45 19.96 4.22
N ASP A 86 15.77 20.14 4.06
CA ASP A 86 16.30 21.06 3.06
C ASP A 86 16.03 20.52 1.65
N ARG A 87 16.10 21.41 0.65
CA ARG A 87 15.95 21.03 -0.77
C ARG A 87 16.89 19.89 -1.19
N ARG A 88 18.12 19.87 -0.65
CA ARG A 88 19.12 18.82 -0.93
C ARG A 88 18.65 17.44 -0.47
N ASP A 89 17.94 17.37 0.66
CA ASP A 89 17.40 16.11 1.18
C ASP A 89 16.21 15.65 0.34
N MET A 90 15.41 16.58 -0.17
CA MET A 90 14.35 16.25 -1.14
C MET A 90 14.92 15.73 -2.47
N ASP A 91 16.03 16.29 -2.94
CA ASP A 91 16.75 15.80 -4.12
C ASP A 91 17.30 14.38 -3.89
N HIS A 92 17.77 14.08 -2.67
CA HIS A 92 18.22 12.74 -2.30
C HIS A 92 17.11 11.68 -2.46
N ILE A 93 15.85 12.01 -2.13
CA ILE A 93 14.71 11.12 -2.35
C ILE A 93 14.58 10.77 -3.84
N ILE A 94 14.69 11.77 -4.72
CA ILE A 94 14.57 11.58 -6.17
C ILE A 94 15.71 10.70 -6.69
N GLU A 95 16.94 10.97 -6.27
CA GLU A 95 18.13 10.21 -6.71
C GLU A 95 18.07 8.75 -6.24
N ALA A 96 17.62 8.50 -5.01
CA ALA A 96 17.42 7.14 -4.51
C ALA A 96 16.38 6.37 -5.33
N VAL A 97 15.24 7.00 -5.67
CA VAL A 97 14.22 6.36 -6.52
C VAL A 97 14.76 6.06 -7.91
N ARG A 98 15.51 6.99 -8.52
CA ARG A 98 16.17 6.78 -9.83
C ARG A 98 17.17 5.63 -9.80
N LYS A 99 17.98 5.56 -8.75
CA LYS A 99 18.95 4.48 -8.53
C LYS A 99 18.25 3.13 -8.39
N ILE A 100 17.21 3.05 -7.56
CA ILE A 100 16.40 1.83 -7.41
C ILE A 100 15.77 1.42 -8.74
N GLN A 101 15.26 2.38 -9.53
CA GLN A 101 14.72 2.11 -10.86
C GLN A 101 15.77 1.51 -11.79
N ALA A 102 16.95 2.13 -11.87
CA ALA A 102 18.05 1.66 -12.72
C ALA A 102 18.55 0.26 -12.35
N HIS A 103 18.49 -0.10 -11.06
CA HIS A 103 18.93 -1.41 -10.55
C HIS A 103 17.80 -2.39 -10.26
N SER A 104 16.56 -2.06 -10.63
CA SER A 104 15.36 -2.81 -10.22
C SER A 104 15.34 -4.25 -10.73
N ALA A 105 15.87 -4.52 -11.92
CA ALA A 105 16.02 -5.90 -12.43
C ALA A 105 16.94 -6.77 -11.56
N ALA A 106 18.04 -6.19 -11.06
CA ALA A 106 18.97 -6.89 -10.17
C ALA A 106 18.33 -7.11 -8.80
N LEU A 107 17.66 -6.09 -8.25
CA LEU A 107 16.93 -6.17 -6.99
C LEU A 107 15.79 -7.22 -7.05
N ALA A 108 15.10 -7.33 -8.19
CA ALA A 108 14.05 -8.32 -8.39
C ALA A 108 14.60 -9.75 -8.28
N LYS A 109 15.78 -10.00 -8.88
CA LYS A 109 16.47 -11.31 -8.89
C LYS A 109 17.16 -11.67 -7.57
N ALA A 110 17.76 -10.70 -6.89
CA ALA A 110 18.63 -10.95 -5.74
C ALA A 110 17.90 -11.43 -4.48
N ALA A 111 16.59 -11.19 -4.38
CA ALA A 111 15.83 -11.57 -3.20
C ALA A 111 15.16 -12.93 -3.39
N GLY A 112 15.91 -13.96 -2.99
CA GLY A 112 15.43 -15.22 -2.41
C GLY A 112 15.46 -15.14 -0.89
#